data_AF-A0A4S8IZX5-F1
#
_entry.id   AF-A0A4S8IZX5-F1
#
_cell.length_a   1.000
_cell.length_b   1.000
_cell.length_c   1.000
_cell.angle_alpha   90.00
_cell.angle_beta   90.00
_cell.angle_gamma   90.00
#
_symmetry.space_group_name_H-M   'P 1'
#
loop_
_entity.id
_entity.type
_entity.pdbx_description
1 polymer ?
#
loop_
_entity_poly.entity_id
_entity_poly.type
_entity_poly.pdbx_seq_one_letter_code
_entity_poly.pdbx_strand_id
1 'polypeptide(L)'
;MDGDASSRPGGPSRCGGLRLGDRGKRRYAVDVSLRRKVRELRRLVPGGRQLPAEQLFLHTADYISRLKLQVQVLRALSKLYMP
;
A
#
# COMPACT_ATOMS: atom_id res chain seq x y z
N MET A 1 22.09 -52.90 -41.93
CA MET A 1 23.38 -52.62 -41.28
C MET A 1 23.23 -51.26 -40.62
N ASP A 2 22.57 -51.28 -39.47
CA ASP A 2 23.17 -51.11 -38.12
C ASP A 2 23.00 -49.62 -37.77
N GLY A 3 22.10 -49.21 -36.89
CA GLY A 3 22.05 -49.57 -35.48
C GLY A 3 23.04 -48.70 -34.72
N ASP A 4 22.57 -47.66 -34.02
CA ASP A 4 22.81 -47.46 -32.58
C ASP A 4 22.43 -46.06 -32.06
N ALA A 5 22.01 -46.07 -30.79
CA ALA A 5 21.99 -45.04 -29.76
C ALA A 5 21.22 -43.71 -30.01
N SER A 6 20.04 -43.49 -29.40
CA SER A 6 19.78 -43.30 -27.96
C SER A 6 20.06 -41.88 -27.45
N SER A 7 19.03 -41.31 -26.79
CA SER A 7 19.11 -40.41 -25.63
C SER A 7 19.63 -38.97 -25.86
N ARG A 8 18.96 -37.86 -25.53
CA ARG A 8 17.94 -37.52 -24.51
C ARG A 8 17.34 -36.14 -24.86
N PRO A 9 16.12 -35.81 -24.40
CA PRO A 9 15.64 -34.43 -24.40
C PRO A 9 16.42 -33.59 -23.37
N GLY A 10 17.07 -32.52 -23.82
CA GLY A 10 17.66 -31.50 -22.96
C GLY A 10 16.57 -30.82 -22.13
N GLY A 11 16.73 -30.86 -20.82
CA GLY A 11 15.69 -30.65 -19.82
C GLY A 11 15.03 -29.27 -19.79
N PRO A 12 13.92 -29.12 -19.05
CA PRO A 12 13.26 -27.85 -18.88
C PRO A 12 14.21 -26.86 -18.21
N SER A 13 14.28 -25.68 -18.81
CA SER A 13 14.94 -24.50 -18.27
C SER A 13 14.69 -24.39 -16.77
N ARG A 14 15.76 -24.55 -15.99
CA ARG A 14 15.77 -24.14 -14.60
C ARG A 14 15.55 -22.63 -14.60
N CYS A 15 14.32 -22.19 -14.44
CA CYS A 15 14.02 -20.83 -14.01
C CYS A 15 14.81 -20.63 -12.72
N GLY A 16 15.90 -19.87 -12.82
CA GLY A 16 16.71 -19.49 -11.69
C GLY A 16 15.80 -18.77 -10.71
N GLY A 17 15.48 -19.44 -9.60
CA GLY A 17 14.82 -18.79 -8.48
C GLY A 17 15.73 -17.66 -8.03
N LEU A 18 15.38 -16.43 -8.40
CA LEU A 18 15.99 -15.22 -7.88
C LEU A 18 15.82 -15.29 -6.37
N ARG A 19 16.88 -15.74 -5.67
CA ARG A 19 16.96 -15.65 -4.22
C ARG A 19 17.03 -14.17 -3.91
N LEU A 20 15.86 -13.54 -3.80
CA LEU A 20 15.74 -12.21 -3.20
C LEU A 20 16.40 -12.35 -1.83
N GLY A 21 17.61 -11.81 -1.69
CA GLY A 21 18.30 -11.78 -0.41
C GLY A 21 17.37 -11.20 0.65
N ASP A 22 17.62 -11.51 1.93
CA ASP A 22 16.74 -11.10 3.04
C ASP A 22 16.34 -9.60 2.99
N ARG A 23 17.24 -8.74 2.49
CA ARG A 23 17.00 -7.32 2.23
C ARG A 23 15.91 -7.04 1.17
N GLY A 24 15.87 -7.79 0.07
CA GLY A 24 14.86 -7.66 -0.98
C GLY A 24 13.48 -8.12 -0.52
N LYS A 25 13.42 -9.20 0.26
CA LYS A 25 12.17 -9.71 0.84
C LYS A 25 11.56 -8.71 1.83
N ARG A 26 12.38 -8.07 2.68
CA ARG A 26 11.94 -7.01 3.59
C ARG A 26 11.40 -5.79 2.84
N ARG A 27 12.12 -5.30 1.81
CA ARG A 27 11.69 -4.14 1.02
C ARG A 27 10.34 -4.37 0.33
N TYR A 28 10.13 -5.56 -0.24
CA TYR A 28 8.86 -5.94 -0.83
C TYR A 28 7.72 -5.97 0.20
N ALA A 29 7.96 -6.52 1.39
CA ALA A 29 6.96 -6.54 2.47
C ALA A 29 6.57 -5.11 2.92
N VAL A 30 7.54 -4.20 3.00
CA VAL A 30 7.30 -2.78 3.32
C VAL A 30 6.47 -2.11 2.22
N ASP A 31 6.79 -2.34 0.95
CA ASP A 31 6.02 -1.78 -0.19
C ASP A 31 4.55 -2.26 -0.17
N VAL A 32 4.32 -3.56 0.03
CA VAL A 32 2.98 -4.13 0.14
C VAL A 32 2.21 -3.52 1.32
N SER A 33 2.86 -3.34 2.47
CA SER A 33 2.27 -2.71 3.65
C SER A 33 1.91 -1.25 3.39
N LEU A 34 2.80 -0.49 2.75
CA LEU A 34 2.57 0.91 2.39
C LEU A 34 1.39 1.05 1.42
N ARG A 35 1.33 0.21 0.38
CA ARG A 35 0.20 0.19 -0.56
C ARG A 35 -1.14 -0.09 0.12
N ARG A 36 -1.17 -0.97 1.12
CA ARG A 36 -2.38 -1.23 1.92
C ARG A 36 -2.78 0.01 2.73
N LYS A 37 -1.83 0.67 3.40
CA LYS A 37 -2.10 1.90 4.16
C LYS A 37 -2.63 3.03 3.28
N VAL A 38 -2.02 3.24 2.11
CA VAL A 38 -2.49 4.26 1.15
C VAL A 38 -3.89 3.93 0.63
N ARG A 39 -4.18 2.65 0.34
CA ARG A 39 -5.52 2.22 -0.05
C ARG A 39 -6.56 2.51 1.02
N GLU A 40 -6.22 2.25 2.27
CA GLU A 40 -7.13 2.52 3.39
C GLU A 40 -7.34 4.01 3.60
N LEU A 41 -6.28 4.81 3.50
CA LEU A 41 -6.37 6.26 3.59
C LEU A 41 -7.31 6.84 2.51
N ARG A 42 -7.26 6.33 1.28
CA ARG A 42 -8.18 6.72 0.19
C ARG A 42 -9.66 6.42 0.48
N ARG A 43 -9.95 5.43 1.34
CA ARG A 43 -11.32 5.10 1.74
C ARG A 43 -11.83 6.02 2.85
N LEU A 44 -10.95 6.41 3.76
CA LEU A 44 -11.28 7.26 4.90
C LEU A 44 -11.42 8.74 4.53
N VAL A 45 -10.63 9.22 3.57
CA VAL A 45 -10.60 10.63 3.19
C VAL A 45 -11.67 10.89 2.12
N PRO A 46 -12.61 11.83 2.35
CA PRO A 46 -13.62 12.22 1.35
C PRO A 46 -12.96 12.66 0.03
N GLY A 47 -13.39 12.10 -1.10
CA GLY A 47 -12.77 12.34 -2.41
C GLY A 47 -11.41 11.66 -2.63
N GLY A 48 -10.86 10.97 -1.64
CA GLY A 48 -9.52 10.37 -1.69
C GLY A 48 -9.33 9.27 -2.73
N ARG A 49 -10.41 8.59 -3.16
CA ARG A 49 -10.33 7.50 -4.16
C ARG A 49 -9.86 7.98 -5.54
N GLN A 50 -10.13 9.23 -5.90
CA GLN A 50 -9.73 9.80 -7.20
C GLN A 50 -8.33 10.43 -7.17
N LEU A 51 -7.72 10.59 -5.99
CA LEU A 51 -6.47 11.37 -5.85
C LEU A 51 -5.20 10.50 -6.03
N PRO A 52 -4.19 11.02 -6.75
CA PRO A 52 -2.84 10.45 -6.72
C PRO A 52 -2.25 10.55 -5.30
N ALA A 53 -1.23 9.75 -5.00
CA ALA A 53 -0.71 9.61 -3.64
C ALA A 53 -0.20 10.92 -3.02
N GLU A 54 0.51 11.74 -3.80
CA GLU A 54 1.05 13.03 -3.34
C GLU A 54 -0.08 14.00 -2.93
N GLN A 55 -1.10 14.15 -3.78
CA GLN A 55 -2.26 15.00 -3.50
C GLN A 55 -3.13 14.43 -2.37
N LEU A 56 -3.21 13.10 -2.24
CA LEU A 56 -3.95 12.46 -1.16
C LEU A 56 -3.42 12.90 0.21
N PHE A 57 -2.10 12.98 0.39
CA PHE A 57 -1.53 13.37 1.69
C PHE A 57 -1.81 14.83 2.04
N LEU A 58 -1.71 15.75 1.07
CA LEU A 58 -2.05 17.15 1.28
C LEU A 58 -3.53 17.30 1.63
N HIS A 59 -4.42 16.68 0.84
CA HIS A 59 -5.87 16.71 1.10
C HIS A 59 -6.24 16.06 2.43
N THR A 60 -5.49 15.02 2.86
CA THR A 60 -5.64 14.41 4.18
C THR A 60 -5.30 15.40 5.28
N ALA A 61 -4.21 16.17 5.15
CA ALA A 61 -3.82 17.16 6.14
C ALA A 61 -4.91 18.24 6.31
N ASP A 62 -5.48 18.70 5.20
CA ASP A 62 -6.61 19.64 5.23
C ASP A 62 -7.84 19.03 5.90
N TYR A 63 -8.16 17.77 5.58
CA TYR A 63 -9.30 17.08 6.16
C TYR A 63 -9.15 16.88 7.69
N ILE A 64 -7.97 16.47 8.16
CA ILE A 64 -7.68 16.36 9.59
C ILE A 64 -7.84 17.73 10.27
N SER A 65 -7.35 18.79 9.65
CA SER A 65 -7.44 20.15 10.20
C SER A 65 -8.90 20.61 10.32
N ARG A 66 -9.73 20.36 9.30
CA ARG A 66 -11.17 20.64 9.34
C ARG A 66 -11.88 19.86 10.44
N LEU A 67 -11.62 18.56 10.57
CA LEU A 67 -12.22 17.73 11.64
C LEU A 67 -11.83 18.23 13.03
N LYS A 68 -10.55 18.57 13.24
CA LYS A 68 -10.08 19.13 14.51
C LYS A 68 -10.83 20.42 14.86
N LEU A 69 -10.99 21.32 13.90
CA LEU A 69 -11.72 22.57 14.09
C LEU A 69 -13.20 22.31 14.44
N GLN A 70 -13.87 21.42 13.71
CA GLN A 70 -15.26 21.05 13.99
C GLN A 70 -15.43 20.51 15.42
N VAL A 71 -14.54 19.61 15.85
CA VAL A 71 -14.57 19.06 17.21
C VAL A 71 -14.28 20.14 18.26
N GLN A 72 -13.35 21.06 18.00
CA GLN A 72 -13.07 22.18 18.91
C GLN A 72 -14.28 23.09 19.09
N VAL A 73 -14.94 23.47 17.99
CA VAL A 73 -16.16 24.29 18.03
C VAL A 73 -17.27 23.58 18.80
N LEU A 74 -17.54 22.31 18.48
CA LEU A 74 -18.58 21.53 19.17
C LEU A 74 -18.30 21.40 20.67
N ARG A 75 -17.03 21.20 21.06
CA ARG A 75 -16.64 21.16 22.48
C ARG A 75 -16.81 22.52 23.16
N ALA A 76 -16.47 23.62 22.49
CA ALA A 76 -16.68 24.95 23.04
C ALA A 76 -18.17 25.23 23.26
N LEU A 77 -19.01 24.92 22.27
CA LEU A 77 -20.46 25.05 22.39
C LEU A 77 -21.02 24.15 23.50
N SER A 78 -20.59 22.88 23.57
CA SER A 78 -21.03 21.96 24.62
C SER A 78 -20.75 22.52 26.02
N LYS A 79 -19.60 23.17 26.25
CA LYS A 79 -19.29 23.81 27.53
C LYS A 79 -20.17 25.01 27.85
N LEU A 80 -20.70 25.68 26.83
CA LEU A 80 -21.62 26.81 27.01
C LEU A 80 -23.05 26.34 27.36
N TYR A 81 -23.49 25.21 26.80
CA TYR A 81 -24.85 24.69 26.99
C TYR A 81 -24.99 23.65 28.10
N MET A 82 -23.92 22.94 28.44
CA MET A 82 -23.86 21.89 29.47
C MET A 82 -22.62 22.14 30.35
N PRO A 83 -22.67 23.12 31.27
CA PRO A 83 -21.55 23.45 32.14
C PRO A 83 -21.20 22.31 33.11
#